data_AF-A0A962ZIU4-F1
#
_entry.id   AF-A0A962ZIU4-F1
#
_cell.length_a   1.000
_cell.length_b   1.000
_cell.length_c   1.000
_cell.angle_alpha   90.00
_cell.angle_beta   90.00
_cell.angle_gamma   90.00
#
_symmetry.space_group_name_H-M   'P 1'
#
loop_
_entity.id
_entity.type
_entity.pdbx_description
1 polymer ?
#
loop_
_entity_poly.entity_id
_entity_poly.type
_entity_poly.pdbx_seq_one_letter_code
_entity_poly.pdbx_strand_id
1 'polypeptide(L)'
;LGFPRIGRDRELKWATERYWAGKIDADELQRVAAELRKTHWQSQRDAGIDLVGVNDFSFYDQMLDMSVLLGAVPSRFGTGPVDLDTYFRMARGDGQTGGVAALDMTKWFDTNYHYLVPELAADQTFRLTPDKPLAELAEAQALGLTAKVILIGPVTYLRLAELDGGGDPLDLLPNLL
;
A
#
# COMPACT_ATOMS: atom_id res chain seq x y z
N LEU A 1 7.25 -10.83 6.28
CA LEU A 1 7.05 -11.97 5.35
C LEU A 1 5.57 -12.05 5.06
N GLY A 2 5.17 -12.05 3.79
CA GLY A 2 3.76 -12.00 3.34
C GLY A 2 3.51 -12.95 2.15
N PHE A 3 2.31 -12.88 1.58
CA PHE A 3 1.82 -13.78 0.52
C PHE A 3 1.65 -13.05 -0.83
N PRO A 4 1.85 -13.73 -1.98
CA PRO A 4 1.61 -13.11 -3.29
C PRO A 4 0.16 -12.60 -3.45
N ARG A 5 0.00 -11.30 -3.72
CA ARG A 5 -1.30 -10.62 -3.78
C ARG A 5 -2.08 -10.75 -5.09
N ILE A 6 -1.41 -11.17 -6.17
CA ILE A 6 -1.95 -11.08 -7.54
C ILE A 6 -3.10 -12.08 -7.81
N GLY A 7 -3.14 -13.19 -7.06
CA GLY A 7 -4.07 -14.29 -7.29
C GLY A 7 -3.53 -15.33 -8.28
N ARG A 8 -4.18 -16.50 -8.32
CA ARG A 8 -3.73 -17.67 -9.10
C ARG A 8 -3.74 -17.39 -10.60
N ASP A 9 -4.76 -16.70 -11.08
CA ASP A 9 -4.97 -16.38 -12.50
C ASP A 9 -4.84 -14.87 -12.78
N ARG A 10 -4.20 -14.15 -11.84
CA ARG A 10 -3.97 -12.70 -11.86
C ARG A 10 -5.25 -11.86 -11.73
N GLU A 11 -6.18 -12.34 -10.94
CA GLU A 11 -7.47 -11.72 -10.64
C GLU A 11 -7.31 -10.24 -10.24
N LEU A 12 -6.32 -9.92 -9.38
CA LEU A 12 -6.07 -8.54 -8.96
C LEU A 12 -5.64 -7.65 -10.13
N LYS A 13 -4.79 -8.16 -11.04
CA LYS A 13 -4.33 -7.41 -12.22
C LYS A 13 -5.54 -7.01 -13.07
N TRP A 14 -6.39 -7.98 -13.39
CA TRP A 14 -7.52 -7.74 -14.29
C TRP A 14 -8.58 -6.84 -13.66
N ALA A 15 -8.87 -7.02 -12.37
CA ALA A 15 -9.80 -6.14 -11.65
C ALA A 15 -9.27 -4.71 -11.60
N THR A 16 -7.98 -4.53 -11.27
CA THR A 16 -7.33 -3.21 -11.24
C THR A 16 -7.34 -2.52 -12.61
N GLU A 17 -7.04 -3.25 -13.70
CA GLU A 17 -7.10 -2.70 -15.06
C GLU A 17 -8.53 -2.35 -15.49
N ARG A 18 -9.53 -3.14 -15.08
CA ARG A 18 -10.94 -2.83 -15.32
C ARG A 18 -11.38 -1.59 -14.56
N TYR A 19 -10.92 -1.41 -13.32
CA TYR A 19 -11.19 -0.23 -12.52
C TYR A 19 -10.62 1.03 -13.19
N TRP A 20 -9.35 0.99 -13.61
CA TRP A 20 -8.73 2.11 -14.35
C TRP A 20 -9.42 2.41 -15.68
N ALA A 21 -10.04 1.41 -16.31
CA ALA A 21 -10.84 1.57 -17.53
C ALA A 21 -12.28 2.03 -17.26
N GLY A 22 -12.67 2.29 -16.01
CA GLY A 22 -14.02 2.69 -15.61
C GLY A 22 -15.07 1.58 -15.81
N LYS A 23 -14.64 0.32 -15.91
CA LYS A 23 -15.52 -0.83 -16.18
C LYS A 23 -16.10 -1.46 -14.92
N ILE A 24 -15.47 -1.21 -13.77
CA ILE A 24 -15.94 -1.62 -12.44
C ILE A 24 -15.73 -0.44 -11.49
N ASP A 25 -16.53 -0.36 -10.45
CA ASP A 25 -16.40 0.67 -9.42
C ASP A 25 -15.44 0.24 -8.29
N ALA A 26 -15.23 1.13 -7.32
CA ALA A 26 -14.34 0.88 -6.20
C ALA A 26 -14.85 -0.26 -5.32
N ASP A 27 -16.17 -0.39 -5.15
CA ASP A 27 -16.79 -1.45 -4.35
C ASP A 27 -16.55 -2.84 -4.97
N GLU A 28 -16.67 -2.96 -6.30
CA GLU A 28 -16.34 -4.20 -7.00
C GLU A 28 -14.86 -4.56 -6.89
N LEU A 29 -13.95 -3.59 -7.04
CA LEU A 29 -12.51 -3.83 -6.86
C LEU A 29 -12.19 -4.26 -5.41
N GLN A 30 -12.81 -3.63 -4.42
CA GLN A 30 -12.65 -4.01 -3.01
C GLN A 30 -13.19 -5.41 -2.71
N ARG A 31 -14.31 -5.82 -3.34
CA ARG A 31 -14.82 -7.20 -3.23
C ARG A 31 -13.82 -8.22 -3.78
N VAL A 32 -13.21 -7.97 -4.94
CA VAL A 32 -12.17 -8.85 -5.49
C VAL A 32 -10.97 -8.96 -4.54
N ALA A 33 -10.54 -7.84 -3.98
CA ALA A 33 -9.44 -7.82 -3.02
C ALA A 33 -9.76 -8.62 -1.74
N ALA A 34 -10.96 -8.46 -1.19
CA ALA A 34 -11.40 -9.19 -0.01
C ALA A 34 -11.45 -10.71 -0.24
N GLU A 35 -11.98 -11.16 -1.38
CA GLU A 35 -12.01 -12.59 -1.73
C GLU A 35 -10.59 -13.16 -1.95
N LEU A 36 -9.68 -12.38 -2.53
CA LEU A 36 -8.27 -12.78 -2.65
C LEU A 36 -7.60 -12.92 -1.28
N ARG A 37 -7.74 -11.92 -0.40
CA ARG A 37 -7.19 -11.99 0.97
C ARG A 37 -7.72 -13.22 1.72
N LYS A 38 -9.04 -13.42 1.71
CA LYS A 38 -9.68 -14.59 2.32
C LYS A 38 -9.13 -15.90 1.77
N THR A 39 -9.05 -16.04 0.45
CA THR A 39 -8.53 -17.25 -0.21
C THR A 39 -7.07 -17.51 0.18
N HIS A 40 -6.23 -16.47 0.21
CA HIS A 40 -4.82 -16.60 0.59
C HIS A 40 -4.64 -16.96 2.06
N TRP A 41 -5.42 -16.36 2.96
CA TRP A 41 -5.35 -16.70 4.39
C TRP A 41 -5.85 -18.12 4.68
N GLN A 42 -6.93 -18.54 4.02
CA GLN A 42 -7.43 -19.92 4.11
C GLN A 42 -6.40 -20.92 3.58
N SER A 43 -5.78 -20.65 2.43
CA SER A 43 -4.73 -21.52 1.88
C SER A 43 -3.53 -21.66 2.81
N GLN A 44 -3.11 -20.58 3.49
CA GLN A 44 -2.04 -20.63 4.49
C GLN A 44 -2.46 -21.47 5.71
N ARG A 45 -3.69 -21.29 6.19
CA ARG A 45 -4.25 -22.05 7.31
C ARG A 45 -4.33 -23.55 6.99
N ASP A 46 -4.84 -23.89 5.81
CA ASP A 46 -4.97 -25.27 5.33
C ASP A 46 -3.60 -25.95 5.15
N ALA A 47 -2.56 -25.15 4.87
CA ALA A 47 -1.17 -25.60 4.85
C ALA A 47 -0.52 -25.73 6.24
N GLY A 48 -1.27 -25.46 7.32
CA GLY A 48 -0.81 -25.59 8.71
C GLY A 48 -0.10 -24.35 9.27
N ILE A 49 -0.24 -23.17 8.65
CA ILE A 49 0.29 -21.92 9.22
C ILE A 49 -0.62 -21.43 10.34
N ASP A 50 -0.07 -21.31 11.55
CA ASP A 50 -0.82 -20.89 12.74
C ASP A 50 -1.06 -19.38 12.84
N LEU A 51 -0.14 -18.58 12.27
CA LEU A 51 -0.14 -17.12 12.36
C LEU A 51 -0.02 -16.51 10.97
N VAL A 52 -1.15 -16.06 10.42
CA VAL A 52 -1.19 -15.43 9.09
C VAL A 52 -0.75 -13.97 9.16
N GLY A 53 -0.11 -13.49 8.09
CA GLY A 53 0.15 -12.07 7.88
C GLY A 53 -1.08 -11.36 7.35
N VAL A 54 -1.37 -10.18 7.88
CA VAL A 54 -2.31 -9.22 7.29
C VAL A 54 -1.58 -7.92 6.99
N ASN A 55 -2.17 -7.05 6.17
CA ASN A 55 -1.56 -5.83 5.64
C ASN A 55 -0.39 -6.07 4.66
N ASP A 56 -0.15 -7.32 4.25
CA ASP A 56 0.76 -7.68 3.17
C ASP A 56 0.11 -7.56 1.78
N PHE A 57 -1.21 -7.67 1.70
CA PHE A 57 -1.97 -7.34 0.51
C PHE A 57 -1.86 -5.85 0.21
N SER A 58 -1.77 -5.51 -1.09
CA SER A 58 -1.78 -4.12 -1.55
C SER A 58 -2.34 -4.07 -2.96
N PHE A 59 -3.04 -2.99 -3.30
CA PHE A 59 -3.50 -2.77 -4.68
C PHE A 59 -2.37 -2.43 -5.64
N TYR A 60 -1.24 -1.91 -5.15
CA TYR A 60 -0.15 -1.49 -6.03
C TYR A 60 1.24 -1.61 -5.40
N ASP A 61 1.47 -1.10 -4.19
CA ASP A 61 2.78 -1.18 -3.55
C ASP A 61 2.72 -1.03 -2.03
N GLN A 62 3.54 -1.79 -1.31
CA GLN A 62 3.56 -1.79 0.15
C GLN A 62 4.21 -0.52 0.74
N MET A 63 5.15 0.11 0.04
CA MET A 63 5.69 1.41 0.47
C MET A 63 4.67 2.53 0.25
N LEU A 64 3.90 2.47 -0.84
CA LEU A 64 2.75 3.36 -1.02
C LEU A 64 1.69 3.16 0.07
N ASP A 65 1.33 1.91 0.40
CA ASP A 65 0.42 1.63 1.52
C ASP A 65 0.93 2.23 2.84
N MET A 66 2.24 2.15 3.09
CA MET A 66 2.87 2.76 4.27
C MET A 66 2.78 4.28 4.24
N SER A 67 3.00 4.93 3.10
CA SER A 67 2.83 6.37 2.95
C SER A 67 1.40 6.81 3.24
N VAL A 68 0.40 6.06 2.78
CA VAL A 68 -1.01 6.34 3.09
C VAL A 68 -1.32 6.13 4.58
N LEU A 69 -0.84 5.03 5.17
CA LEU A 69 -0.98 4.77 6.60
C LEU A 69 -0.40 5.90 7.45
N LEU A 70 0.71 6.50 7.03
CA LEU A 70 1.39 7.59 7.74
C LEU A 70 0.88 8.98 7.37
N GLY A 71 -0.05 9.10 6.41
CA GLY A 71 -0.51 10.38 5.88
C GLY A 71 0.57 11.17 5.14
N ALA A 72 1.64 10.49 4.68
CA ALA A 72 2.74 11.07 3.92
C ALA A 72 2.39 11.12 2.42
N VAL A 73 1.45 12.00 2.09
CA VAL A 73 0.94 12.20 0.72
C VAL A 73 1.46 13.53 0.19
N PRO A 74 2.19 13.54 -0.95
CA PRO A 74 2.64 14.79 -1.54
C PRO A 74 1.48 15.70 -1.90
N SER A 75 1.62 17.00 -1.62
CA SER A 75 0.55 18.00 -1.76
C SER A 75 -0.08 18.05 -3.16
N ARG A 76 0.66 17.67 -4.21
CA ARG A 76 0.16 17.58 -5.59
C ARG A 76 -0.96 16.56 -5.79
N PHE A 77 -1.14 15.62 -4.86
CA PHE A 77 -2.23 14.65 -4.86
C PHE A 77 -3.41 15.05 -3.95
N GLY A 78 -3.30 16.18 -3.25
CA GLY A 78 -4.31 16.71 -2.33
C GLY A 78 -3.95 16.51 -0.85
N THR A 79 -4.77 17.06 0.03
CA THR A 79 -4.58 17.07 1.50
C THR A 79 -5.70 16.35 2.27
N GLY A 80 -6.64 15.73 1.53
CA GLY A 80 -7.77 15.00 2.09
C GLY A 80 -7.48 13.52 2.34
N PRO A 81 -8.50 12.77 2.80
CA PRO A 81 -8.43 11.32 2.86
C PRO A 81 -8.06 10.71 1.50
N VAL A 82 -7.23 9.68 1.52
CA VAL A 82 -6.80 8.98 0.30
C VAL A 82 -7.84 7.92 -0.05
N ASP A 83 -8.65 8.20 -1.06
CA ASP A 83 -9.48 7.19 -1.72
C ASP A 83 -8.68 6.39 -2.76
N LEU A 84 -9.35 5.42 -3.40
CA LEU A 84 -8.70 4.51 -4.34
C LEU A 84 -8.20 5.22 -5.60
N ASP A 85 -8.89 6.28 -6.04
CA ASP A 85 -8.46 7.10 -7.17
C ASP A 85 -7.20 7.90 -6.84
N THR A 86 -7.14 8.52 -5.67
CA THR A 86 -5.95 9.25 -5.18
C THR A 86 -4.79 8.29 -4.97
N TYR A 87 -5.04 7.12 -4.39
CA TYR A 87 -4.06 6.04 -4.24
C TYR A 87 -3.46 5.65 -5.60
N PHE A 88 -4.29 5.39 -6.61
CA PHE A 88 -3.78 5.06 -7.94
C PHE A 88 -3.15 6.24 -8.64
N ARG A 89 -3.62 7.48 -8.44
CA ARG A 89 -2.99 8.68 -9.00
C ARG A 89 -1.55 8.83 -8.49
N MET A 90 -1.27 8.53 -7.23
CA MET A 90 0.10 8.45 -6.72
C MET A 90 0.91 7.37 -7.42
N ALA A 91 0.31 6.21 -7.66
CA ALA A 91 1.00 5.07 -8.24
C ALA A 91 1.31 5.18 -9.74
N ARG A 92 0.45 5.84 -10.53
CA ARG A 92 0.55 5.85 -12.01
C ARG A 92 0.36 7.20 -12.67
N GLY A 93 0.09 8.25 -11.89
CA GLY A 93 -0.24 9.58 -12.39
C GLY A 93 -1.56 9.60 -13.18
N ASP A 94 -1.87 10.74 -13.77
CA ASP A 94 -3.08 10.90 -14.60
C ASP A 94 -2.87 10.45 -16.06
N GLY A 95 -1.62 10.23 -16.49
CA GLY A 95 -1.29 9.80 -17.85
C GLY A 95 -1.62 10.83 -18.95
N GLN A 96 -1.94 12.07 -18.58
CA GLN A 96 -2.26 13.17 -19.49
C GLN A 96 -1.13 14.20 -19.53
N THR A 97 -0.91 14.83 -20.68
CA THR A 97 0.04 15.95 -20.83
C THR A 97 -0.35 17.10 -19.90
N GLY A 98 0.52 17.45 -18.96
CA GLY A 98 0.24 18.47 -17.93
C GLY A 98 -0.58 17.96 -16.73
N GLY A 99 -0.84 16.65 -16.65
CA GLY A 99 -1.45 16.01 -15.48
C GLY A 99 -0.46 15.79 -14.33
N VAL A 100 -0.95 15.27 -13.21
CA VAL A 100 -0.10 15.00 -12.03
C VAL A 100 0.79 13.79 -12.32
N ALA A 101 2.10 13.97 -12.15
CA ALA A 101 3.08 12.89 -12.28
C ALA A 101 2.97 11.92 -11.10
N ALA A 102 3.18 10.63 -11.37
CA ALA A 102 3.27 9.57 -10.36
C ALA A 102 4.44 9.81 -9.38
N LEU A 103 4.48 9.06 -8.29
CA LEU A 103 5.70 8.91 -7.50
C LEU A 103 6.75 8.12 -8.30
N ASP A 104 8.02 8.38 -8.01
CA ASP A 104 9.12 7.63 -8.60
C ASP A 104 9.12 6.16 -8.14
N MET A 105 9.59 5.28 -9.03
CA MET A 105 9.71 3.86 -8.75
C MET A 105 11.16 3.41 -8.83
N THR A 106 11.59 2.59 -7.88
CA THR A 106 12.92 1.97 -7.90
C THR A 106 12.88 0.54 -7.42
N LYS A 107 13.97 -0.20 -7.60
CA LYS A 107 14.04 -1.62 -7.21
C LYS A 107 13.96 -1.77 -5.70
N TRP A 108 13.16 -2.72 -5.26
CA TRP A 108 13.13 -3.18 -3.88
C TRP A 108 14.35 -4.07 -3.63
N PHE A 109 15.39 -3.47 -3.05
CA PHE A 109 16.68 -4.11 -2.79
C PHE A 109 17.26 -4.78 -4.06
N ASP A 110 17.76 -6.00 -3.93
CA ASP A 110 18.35 -6.81 -4.99
C ASP A 110 17.30 -7.66 -5.75
N THR A 111 16.01 -7.37 -5.56
CA THR A 111 14.91 -8.11 -6.21
C THR A 111 14.51 -7.49 -7.56
N ASN A 112 13.61 -8.17 -8.28
CA ASN A 112 12.95 -7.61 -9.48
C ASN A 112 11.65 -6.86 -9.16
N TYR A 113 11.23 -6.82 -7.89
CA TYR A 113 10.09 -6.00 -7.49
C TYR A 113 10.50 -4.53 -7.44
N HIS A 114 9.57 -3.64 -7.77
CA HIS A 114 9.78 -2.19 -7.70
C HIS A 114 8.79 -1.61 -6.71
N TYR A 115 9.24 -0.66 -5.89
CA TYR A 115 8.41 0.06 -4.93
C TYR A 115 8.30 1.53 -5.32
N LEU A 116 7.27 2.22 -4.82
CA LEU A 116 7.09 3.66 -4.99
C LEU A 116 7.85 4.38 -3.88
N VAL A 117 8.82 5.22 -4.27
CA VAL A 117 9.65 6.00 -3.35
C VAL A 117 8.77 7.01 -2.62
N PRO A 118 8.72 6.99 -1.27
CA PRO A 118 8.05 8.05 -0.54
C PRO A 118 8.76 9.38 -0.75
N GLU A 119 7.99 10.41 -1.08
CA GLU A 119 8.48 11.78 -1.19
C GLU A 119 8.03 12.55 0.06
N LEU A 120 8.98 13.05 0.83
CA LEU A 120 8.75 13.68 2.13
C LEU A 120 9.20 15.14 2.11
N ALA A 121 8.40 16.03 2.70
CA ALA A 121 8.83 17.42 2.93
C ALA A 121 9.86 17.50 4.07
N ALA A 122 10.74 18.51 4.03
CA ALA A 122 11.71 18.75 5.10
C ALA A 122 11.06 18.98 6.49
N ASP A 123 9.84 19.52 6.52
CA ASP A 123 9.02 19.75 7.70
C ASP A 123 7.83 18.78 7.79
N GLN A 124 7.96 17.58 7.19
CA GLN A 124 6.89 16.58 7.14
C GLN A 124 6.30 16.32 8.53
N THR A 125 4.98 16.43 8.59
CA THR A 125 4.17 15.95 9.70
C THR A 125 3.46 14.67 9.29
N PHE A 126 3.30 13.74 10.22
CA PHE A 126 2.67 12.46 9.97
C PHE A 126 1.32 12.39 10.68
N ARG A 127 0.38 11.68 10.06
CA ARG A 127 -0.94 11.42 10.63
C ARG A 127 -1.33 9.98 10.35
N LEU A 128 -1.53 9.21 11.42
CA LEU A 128 -1.93 7.82 11.32
C LEU A 128 -3.34 7.69 10.72
N THR A 129 -3.45 6.87 9.67
CA THR A 129 -4.69 6.48 9.00
C THR A 129 -4.79 4.94 8.99
N PRO A 130 -5.19 4.32 10.12
CA PRO A 130 -5.01 2.89 10.36
C PRO A 130 -6.11 2.00 9.74
N ASP A 131 -7.01 2.59 8.96
CA ASP A 131 -8.22 1.94 8.44
C ASP A 131 -7.93 0.62 7.71
N LYS A 132 -6.93 0.60 6.81
CA LYS A 132 -6.54 -0.61 6.06
C LYS A 132 -6.06 -1.75 6.98
N PRO A 133 -4.98 -1.59 7.77
CA PRO A 133 -4.48 -2.69 8.59
C PRO A 133 -5.49 -3.16 9.64
N LEU A 134 -6.32 -2.26 10.18
CA LEU A 134 -7.37 -2.63 11.14
C LEU A 134 -8.51 -3.39 10.47
N ALA A 135 -8.94 -2.97 9.27
CA ALA A 135 -9.97 -3.68 8.51
C ALA A 135 -9.50 -5.09 8.12
N GLU A 136 -8.29 -5.23 7.58
CA GLU A 136 -7.76 -6.55 7.22
C GLU A 136 -7.56 -7.46 8.43
N LEU A 137 -7.13 -6.91 9.57
CA LEU A 137 -7.05 -7.67 10.83
C LEU A 137 -8.43 -8.16 11.27
N ALA A 138 -9.44 -7.29 11.23
CA ALA A 138 -10.80 -7.65 11.59
C ALA A 138 -11.40 -8.71 10.64
N GLU A 139 -11.12 -8.62 9.33
CA GLU A 139 -11.51 -9.62 8.34
C GLU A 139 -10.91 -11.00 8.66
N ALA A 140 -9.60 -11.06 8.94
CA ALA A 140 -8.94 -12.31 9.28
C ALA A 140 -9.48 -12.90 10.61
N GLN A 141 -9.72 -12.06 11.61
CA GLN A 141 -10.30 -12.48 12.89
C GLN A 141 -11.73 -13.00 12.73
N ALA A 142 -12.54 -12.40 11.86
CA ALA A 142 -13.90 -12.88 11.56
C ALA A 142 -13.90 -14.28 10.91
N LEU A 143 -12.81 -14.69 10.27
CA LEU A 143 -12.59 -16.04 9.75
C LEU A 143 -12.06 -17.03 10.82
N GLY A 144 -11.91 -16.59 12.07
CA GLY A 144 -11.36 -17.40 13.16
C GLY A 144 -9.84 -17.61 13.07
N LEU A 145 -9.13 -16.74 12.35
CA LEU A 145 -7.69 -16.85 12.16
C LEU A 145 -6.92 -16.02 13.20
N THR A 146 -5.77 -16.53 13.64
CA THR A 146 -4.81 -15.72 14.38
C THR A 146 -3.95 -14.97 13.36
N ALA A 147 -3.94 -13.64 13.46
CA ALA A 147 -3.30 -12.76 12.49
C ALA A 147 -2.31 -11.80 13.16
N LYS A 148 -1.27 -11.41 12.41
CA LYS A 148 -0.36 -10.32 12.76
C LYS A 148 -0.34 -9.26 11.67
N VAL A 149 -0.36 -7.99 12.04
CA VAL A 149 -0.21 -6.88 11.10
C VAL A 149 1.26 -6.79 10.69
N ILE A 150 1.50 -6.71 9.38
CA ILE A 150 2.82 -6.50 8.79
C ILE A 150 2.96 -5.03 8.46
N LEU A 151 4.01 -4.39 8.98
CA LEU A 151 4.36 -3.00 8.71
C LEU A 151 5.81 -2.93 8.20
N ILE A 152 6.07 -1.93 7.36
CA ILE A 152 7.43 -1.51 7.07
C ILE A 152 7.93 -0.71 8.27
N GLY A 153 9.10 -1.06 8.79
CA GLY A 153 9.65 -0.39 9.96
C GLY A 153 9.94 1.10 9.67
N PRO A 154 9.77 2.00 10.65
CA PRO A 154 9.91 3.44 10.44
C PRO A 154 11.30 3.84 9.93
N VAL A 155 12.35 3.20 10.44
CA VAL A 155 13.73 3.44 9.97
C VAL A 155 13.90 2.99 8.51
N THR A 156 13.37 1.83 8.12
CA THR A 156 13.42 1.36 6.72
C THR A 156 12.63 2.27 5.80
N TYR A 157 11.43 2.69 6.23
CA TYR A 157 10.58 3.59 5.46
C TYR A 157 11.31 4.90 5.14
N LEU A 158 11.87 5.57 6.16
CA LEU A 158 12.63 6.81 5.98
C LEU A 158 13.91 6.60 5.16
N ARG A 159 14.68 5.53 5.42
CA ARG A 159 15.91 5.23 4.65
C ARG A 159 15.67 4.96 3.16
N LEU A 160 14.45 4.58 2.79
CA LEU A 160 14.05 4.31 1.42
C LEU A 160 13.20 5.44 0.81
N ALA A 161 13.01 6.54 1.54
CA ALA A 161 12.34 7.75 1.10
C ALA A 161 13.31 8.76 0.49
N GLU A 162 12.75 9.73 -0.23
CA GLU A 162 13.43 10.93 -0.69
C GLU A 162 12.91 12.14 0.10
N LEU A 163 13.82 13.06 0.43
CA LEU A 163 13.49 14.32 1.09
C LEU A 163 13.54 15.46 0.07
N ASP A 164 12.45 16.20 -0.05
CA ASP A 164 12.36 17.36 -0.92
C ASP A 164 13.45 18.38 -0.58
N GLY A 165 14.26 18.75 -1.58
CA GLY A 165 15.39 19.67 -1.40
C GLY A 165 16.68 19.04 -0.88
N GLY A 166 16.69 17.72 -0.64
CA GLY A 166 17.85 16.96 -0.17
C GLY A 166 18.03 16.98 1.36
N GLY A 167 18.78 15.99 1.88
CA GLY A 167 19.00 15.80 3.32
C GLY A 167 18.99 14.31 3.69
N ASP A 168 19.01 14.00 4.99
CA ASP A 168 18.78 12.62 5.48
C ASP A 168 17.33 12.51 5.95
N PRO A 169 16.46 11.73 5.25
CA PRO A 169 15.09 11.50 5.71
C PRO A 169 14.99 10.94 7.14
N LEU A 170 16.05 10.34 7.70
CA LEU A 170 16.06 9.93 9.11
C LEU A 170 15.90 11.10 10.09
N ASP A 171 16.20 12.33 9.68
CA ASP A 171 15.97 13.52 10.52
C ASP A 171 14.48 13.71 10.85
N LEU A 172 13.57 13.09 10.08
CA LEU A 172 12.13 13.07 10.34
C LEU A 172 11.69 12.00 11.34
N LEU A 173 12.58 11.12 11.81
CA LEU A 173 12.23 10.03 12.73
C LEU A 173 11.52 10.51 14.02
N PRO A 174 11.93 11.63 14.66
CA PRO A 174 11.21 12.16 15.83
C PRO A 174 9.78 12.63 15.53
N ASN A 175 9.48 13.02 14.29
CA ASN A 175 8.13 13.43 13.90
C ASN A 175 7.23 12.21 13.58
N LEU A 176 7.85 11.07 13.24
CA LEU A 176 7.17 9.85 12.84
C LEU A 176 6.75 8.96 14.03
N LEU A 177 7.47 9.02 15.15
CA LEU A 177 7.25 8.19 16.36
C LEU A 177 6.45 8.92 17.44
#